data_AF-A0A1H1NSH0-F1
#
_entry.id   AF-A0A1H1NSH0-F1
#
_cell.length_a   1.000
_cell.length_b   1.000
_cell.length_c   1.000
_cell.angle_alpha   90.00
_cell.angle_beta   90.00
_cell.angle_gamma   90.00
#
_symmetry.space_group_name_H-M   'P 1'
#
loop_
_entity.id
_entity.type
_entity.pdbx_description
1 polymer ?
#
loop_
_entity_poly.entity_id
_entity_poly.type
_entity_poly.pdbx_seq_one_letter_code
_entity_poly.pdbx_strand_id
1 'polypeptide(L)'
;MRSLPPSDIVLYALSLVALAAQAMTAALAAGRRSMDWVGVCLLGCITALGGSTIRDVLLGHYPLLWVQNPSYLALTAGAAFVTILTARVVHRLNLAFLVLDAIGLVVFTMAGCDVAWQMNDALPIVIVAGMITGCAGGVLRDILCNDVPLLFRSELYASVSAVTGLFYATAFGLKLNDETWTALTFVLGLSFRLLAIRYKWEMPKFVFNEDGR
;
A
#
# COMPACT_ATOMS: atom_id res chain seq x y z
N MET A 1 9.93 -2.64 -23.18
CA MET A 1 10.77 -1.47 -23.56
C MET A 1 10.23 -0.30 -22.76
N ARG A 2 11.04 0.21 -21.83
CA ARG A 2 10.79 1.28 -20.84
C ARG A 2 9.78 0.94 -19.74
N SER A 3 10.32 0.66 -18.56
CA SER A 3 9.63 0.85 -17.29
C SER A 3 9.02 2.25 -17.29
N LEU A 4 7.73 2.31 -17.06
CA LEU A 4 7.00 3.56 -17.04
C LEU A 4 7.32 4.23 -15.69
N PRO A 5 8.09 5.34 -15.67
CA PRO A 5 8.18 6.12 -14.45
C PRO A 5 6.76 6.55 -14.04
N PRO A 6 6.53 6.84 -12.75
CA PRO A 6 5.27 7.46 -12.35
C PRO A 6 4.96 8.61 -13.29
N SER A 7 3.70 8.71 -13.72
CA SER A 7 3.25 9.72 -14.70
C SER A 7 3.78 11.11 -14.37
N ASP A 8 3.88 11.42 -13.06
CA ASP A 8 4.25 12.72 -12.55
C ASP A 8 5.19 12.67 -11.33
N ILE A 9 5.87 13.81 -11.12
CA ILE A 9 6.85 14.00 -10.03
C ILE A 9 6.18 13.84 -8.66
N VAL A 10 4.93 14.28 -8.52
CA VAL A 10 4.16 14.18 -7.27
C VAL A 10 3.96 12.71 -6.89
N LEU A 11 3.54 11.86 -7.83
CA LEU A 11 3.32 10.44 -7.57
C LEU A 11 4.63 9.72 -7.25
N TYR A 12 5.73 10.10 -7.93
CA TYR A 12 7.06 9.57 -7.62
C TYR A 12 7.50 9.90 -6.19
N ALA A 13 7.40 11.17 -5.77
CA ALA A 13 7.77 11.59 -4.42
C ALA A 13 6.91 10.89 -3.36
N LEU A 14 5.59 10.83 -3.58
CA LEU A 14 4.67 10.11 -2.69
C LEU A 14 5.01 8.62 -2.61
N SER A 15 5.39 7.99 -3.74
CA SER A 15 5.75 6.56 -3.78
C SER A 15 6.99 6.25 -2.94
N LEU A 16 7.99 7.13 -2.92
CA LEU A 16 9.16 6.99 -2.04
C LEU A 16 8.77 7.08 -0.56
N VAL A 17 7.90 8.04 -0.22
CA VAL A 17 7.36 8.17 1.15
C VAL A 17 6.54 6.94 1.53
N ALA A 18 5.72 6.42 0.62
CA ALA A 18 4.92 5.22 0.83
C ALA A 18 5.77 3.97 1.04
N LEU A 19 6.84 3.78 0.23
CA LEU A 19 7.80 2.70 0.42
C LEU A 19 8.45 2.74 1.80
N ALA A 20 8.92 3.92 2.22
CA ALA A 20 9.47 4.10 3.55
C ALA A 20 8.42 3.82 4.63
N ALA A 21 7.24 4.43 4.54
CA ALA A 21 6.13 4.24 5.48
C ALA A 21 5.77 2.77 5.66
N GLN A 22 5.68 2.01 4.56
CA GLN A 22 5.27 0.61 4.59
C GLN A 22 6.37 -0.32 5.11
N ALA A 23 7.63 0.03 4.87
CA ALA A 23 8.74 -0.63 5.55
C ALA A 23 8.75 -0.34 7.06
N MET A 24 8.41 0.89 7.48
CA MET A 24 8.29 1.23 8.91
C MET A 24 7.13 0.49 9.58
N THR A 25 5.95 0.37 8.94
CA THR A 25 4.82 -0.39 9.51
C THR A 25 5.15 -1.87 9.68
N ALA A 26 5.83 -2.47 8.69
CA ALA A 26 6.35 -3.82 8.77
C ALA A 26 7.36 -4.00 9.91
N ALA A 27 8.29 -3.07 10.07
CA ALA A 27 9.29 -3.14 11.13
C ALA A 27 8.65 -3.05 12.53
N LEU A 28 7.63 -2.20 12.71
CA LEU A 28 6.84 -2.16 13.94
C LEU A 28 6.09 -3.48 14.20
N ALA A 29 5.58 -4.13 13.16
CA ALA A 29 4.92 -5.43 13.28
C ALA A 29 5.92 -6.55 13.66
N ALA A 30 7.08 -6.59 13.00
CA ALA A 30 8.18 -7.51 13.30
C ALA A 30 8.70 -7.35 14.74
N GLY A 31 8.82 -6.10 15.22
CA GLY A 31 9.25 -5.82 16.59
C GLY A 31 8.31 -6.39 17.66
N ARG A 32 7.00 -6.47 17.39
CA ARG A 32 6.02 -7.14 18.28
C ARG A 32 6.17 -8.65 18.31
N ARG A 33 6.86 -9.23 17.33
CA ARG A 33 7.09 -10.68 17.18
C ARG A 33 8.53 -11.09 17.50
N SER A 34 9.33 -10.18 18.08
CA SER A 34 10.72 -10.44 18.49
C SER A 34 11.59 -11.00 17.36
N MET A 35 11.35 -10.56 16.12
CA MET A 35 12.19 -10.93 14.97
C MET A 35 13.59 -10.31 15.11
N ASP A 36 14.60 -10.96 14.53
CA ASP A 36 15.96 -10.43 14.46
C ASP A 36 16.05 -9.26 13.45
N TRP A 37 17.18 -8.56 13.46
CA TRP A 37 17.34 -7.33 12.66
C TRP A 37 17.24 -7.60 11.17
N VAL A 38 17.76 -8.76 10.71
CA VAL A 38 17.66 -9.19 9.32
C VAL A 38 16.20 -9.49 8.97
N GLY A 39 15.48 -10.22 9.81
CA GLY A 39 14.05 -10.49 9.64
C GLY A 39 13.21 -9.22 9.56
N VAL A 40 13.50 -8.22 10.40
CA VAL A 40 12.83 -6.91 10.36
C VAL A 40 13.05 -6.20 9.02
N CYS A 41 14.30 -6.11 8.55
CA CYS A 41 14.62 -5.47 7.28
C CYS A 41 14.00 -6.22 6.09
N LEU A 42 14.05 -7.56 6.12
CA LEU A 42 13.47 -8.40 5.07
C LEU A 42 11.95 -8.24 5.02
N LEU A 43 11.27 -8.27 6.17
CA LEU A 43 9.82 -8.05 6.23
C LEU A 43 9.46 -6.65 5.72
N GLY A 44 10.28 -5.63 6.04
CA GLY A 44 10.16 -4.29 5.50
C GLY A 44 10.19 -4.25 3.97
N CYS A 45 11.19 -4.89 3.37
CA CYS A 45 11.32 -5.01 1.91
C CYS A 45 10.13 -5.76 1.30
N ILE A 46 9.73 -6.91 1.86
CA ILE A 46 8.60 -7.71 1.37
C ILE A 46 7.30 -6.90 1.41
N THR A 47 7.07 -6.18 2.50
CA THR A 47 5.83 -5.41 2.70
C THR A 47 5.76 -4.21 1.76
N ALA A 48 6.86 -3.49 1.60
CA ALA A 48 6.90 -2.30 0.77
C ALA A 48 6.92 -2.61 -0.74
N LEU A 49 7.61 -3.67 -1.17
CA LEU A 49 7.81 -4.01 -2.59
C LEU A 49 6.94 -5.17 -3.09
N GLY A 50 6.33 -5.93 -2.18
CA GLY A 50 5.57 -7.13 -2.51
C GLY A 50 4.30 -6.81 -3.29
N GLY A 51 3.60 -5.73 -2.95
CA GLY A 51 2.37 -5.33 -3.66
C GLY A 51 2.61 -5.02 -5.13
N SER A 52 3.60 -4.18 -5.43
CA SER A 52 4.00 -3.88 -6.81
C SER A 52 4.54 -5.11 -7.54
N THR A 53 5.30 -5.97 -6.84
CA THR A 53 5.81 -7.23 -7.41
C THR A 53 4.67 -8.16 -7.83
N ILE A 54 3.65 -8.35 -6.98
CA ILE A 54 2.50 -9.19 -7.32
C ILE A 54 1.76 -8.61 -8.52
N ARG A 55 1.48 -7.31 -8.55
CA ARG A 55 0.88 -6.64 -9.71
C ARG A 55 1.70 -6.90 -10.98
N ASP A 56 2.99 -6.61 -10.93
CA ASP A 56 3.89 -6.68 -12.08
C ASP A 56 3.95 -8.11 -12.65
N VAL A 57 4.03 -9.12 -11.79
CA VAL A 57 3.99 -10.53 -12.20
C VAL A 57 2.65 -10.89 -12.85
N LEU A 58 1.52 -10.46 -12.26
CA LEU A 58 0.19 -10.76 -12.77
C LEU A 58 -0.11 -10.09 -14.12
N LEU A 59 0.38 -8.87 -14.34
CA LEU A 59 0.20 -8.13 -15.59
C LEU A 59 1.29 -8.44 -16.63
N GLY A 60 2.30 -9.25 -16.28
CA GLY A 60 3.43 -9.53 -17.17
C GLY A 60 4.37 -8.35 -17.38
N HIS A 61 4.40 -7.41 -16.44
CA HIS A 61 5.23 -6.21 -16.47
C HIS A 61 6.62 -6.50 -15.87
N TYR A 62 7.63 -6.61 -16.73
CA TYR A 62 9.02 -6.89 -16.35
C TYR A 62 10.00 -5.88 -16.98
N PRO A 63 11.17 -5.64 -16.35
CA PRO A 63 11.65 -6.20 -15.08
C PRO A 63 10.95 -5.61 -13.84
N LEU A 64 11.01 -6.31 -12.72
CA LEU A 64 10.43 -5.84 -11.45
C LEU A 64 11.14 -4.56 -10.96
N LEU A 65 10.39 -3.65 -10.34
CA LEU A 65 10.87 -2.33 -9.90
C LEU A 65 12.20 -2.39 -9.12
N TRP A 66 12.30 -3.27 -8.13
CA TRP A 66 13.46 -3.39 -7.25
C TRP A 66 14.63 -4.16 -7.88
N VAL A 67 14.35 -5.01 -8.88
CA VAL A 67 15.39 -5.69 -9.67
C VAL A 67 16.05 -4.69 -10.61
N GLN A 68 15.25 -3.82 -11.22
CA GLN A 68 15.75 -2.77 -12.09
C GLN A 68 16.49 -1.67 -11.32
N ASN A 69 15.97 -1.29 -10.15
CA ASN A 69 16.51 -0.22 -9.32
C ASN A 69 16.75 -0.73 -7.88
N PRO A 70 17.92 -1.31 -7.59
CA PRO A 70 18.25 -1.85 -6.27
C PRO A 70 18.24 -0.80 -5.14
N SER A 71 18.27 0.49 -5.47
CA SER A 71 18.12 1.60 -4.51
C SER A 71 16.82 1.51 -3.70
N TYR A 72 15.74 0.94 -4.26
CA TYR A 72 14.51 0.73 -3.51
C TYR A 72 14.67 -0.29 -2.38
N LEU A 73 15.49 -1.32 -2.54
CA LEU A 73 15.82 -2.26 -1.45
C LEU A 73 16.58 -1.54 -0.34
N ALA A 74 17.55 -0.69 -0.70
CA ALA A 74 18.31 0.09 0.27
C ALA A 74 17.39 1.08 1.02
N LEU A 75 16.44 1.72 0.33
CA LEU A 75 15.44 2.61 0.93
C LEU A 75 14.57 1.86 1.94
N THR A 76 13.99 0.73 1.55
CA THR A 76 13.06 -0.01 2.42
C THR A 76 13.79 -0.66 3.59
N ALA A 77 14.96 -1.26 3.36
CA ALA A 77 15.79 -1.81 4.44
C ALA A 77 16.28 -0.70 5.38
N GLY A 78 16.69 0.45 4.84
CA GLY A 78 17.11 1.62 5.64
C GLY A 78 15.97 2.15 6.50
N ALA A 79 14.77 2.31 5.94
CA ALA A 79 13.58 2.75 6.68
C ALA A 79 13.21 1.75 7.80
N ALA A 80 13.26 0.45 7.51
CA ALA A 80 13.05 -0.60 8.52
C ALA A 80 14.11 -0.53 9.64
N PHE A 81 15.38 -0.34 9.28
CA PHE A 81 16.48 -0.22 10.24
C PHE A 81 16.35 1.02 11.13
N VAL A 82 16.03 2.18 10.57
CA VAL A 82 15.73 3.41 11.34
C VAL A 82 14.56 3.18 12.29
N THR A 83 13.57 2.38 11.89
CA THR A 83 12.44 2.00 12.75
C THR A 83 12.89 1.17 13.94
N ILE A 84 13.85 0.24 13.78
CA ILE A 84 14.42 -0.52 14.91
C ILE A 84 14.97 0.43 15.98
N LEU A 85 15.72 1.46 15.56
CA LEU A 85 16.34 2.43 16.48
C LEU A 85 15.31 3.30 17.20
N THR A 86 14.24 3.68 16.49
CA THR A 86 13.16 4.52 16.99
C THR A 86 12.02 3.74 17.65
N ALA A 87 12.03 2.41 17.61
CA ALA A 87 10.94 1.55 18.04
C ALA A 87 10.51 1.80 19.50
N ARG A 88 11.44 2.15 20.39
CA ARG A 88 11.13 2.49 21.81
C ARG A 88 10.20 3.70 21.95
N VAL A 89 10.29 4.66 21.02
CA VAL A 89 9.44 5.86 21.01
C VAL A 89 8.10 5.57 20.34
N VAL A 90 8.11 4.72 19.30
CA VAL A 90 6.94 4.43 18.47
C VAL A 90 6.03 3.34 19.05
N HIS A 91 6.51 2.56 20.02
CA HIS A 91 5.76 1.45 20.64
C HIS A 91 4.38 1.85 21.19
N ARG A 92 4.16 3.14 21.50
CA ARG A 92 2.90 3.65 22.03
C ARG A 92 1.90 4.13 20.96
N LEU A 93 2.21 4.03 19.67
CA LEU A 93 1.46 4.70 18.60
C LEU A 93 0.77 3.73 17.63
N ASN A 94 -0.25 3.01 18.10
CA ASN A 94 -1.20 2.28 17.22
C ASN A 94 -1.75 3.20 16.11
N LEU A 95 -1.95 4.49 16.43
CA LEU A 95 -2.42 5.48 15.48
C LEU A 95 -1.37 5.81 14.40
N ALA A 96 -0.08 5.87 14.74
CA ALA A 96 0.97 6.11 13.75
C ALA A 96 1.08 4.93 12.76
N PHE A 97 0.97 3.69 13.26
CA PHE A 97 0.92 2.51 12.40
C PHE A 97 -0.24 2.59 11.40
N LEU A 98 -1.45 2.93 11.86
CA LEU A 98 -2.63 3.06 11.00
C LEU A 98 -2.50 4.19 9.98
N VAL A 99 -1.91 5.32 10.35
CA VAL A 99 -1.71 6.46 9.45
C VAL A 99 -0.65 6.15 8.38
N LEU A 100 0.48 5.57 8.77
CA LEU A 100 1.53 5.18 7.82
C LEU A 100 1.01 4.14 6.82
N ASP A 101 0.23 3.18 7.31
CA ASP A 101 -0.41 2.15 6.49
C ASP A 101 -1.47 2.75 5.54
N ALA A 102 -2.24 3.72 6.01
CA ALA A 102 -3.18 4.48 5.18
C ALA A 102 -2.50 5.25 4.05
N ILE A 103 -1.35 5.89 4.32
CA ILE A 103 -0.54 6.57 3.30
C ILE A 103 -0.06 5.55 2.27
N GLY A 104 0.52 4.43 2.72
CA GLY A 104 0.97 3.34 1.85
C GLY A 104 -0.14 2.83 0.95
N LEU A 105 -1.30 2.52 1.52
CA LEU A 105 -2.48 2.03 0.81
C LEU A 105 -2.88 2.97 -0.34
N VAL A 106 -3.12 4.25 -0.04
CA VAL A 106 -3.64 5.22 -1.02
C VAL A 106 -2.64 5.45 -2.15
N VAL A 107 -1.37 5.70 -1.82
CA VAL A 107 -0.33 5.99 -2.81
C VAL A 107 -0.06 4.78 -3.70
N PHE A 108 0.06 3.57 -3.12
CA PHE A 108 0.28 2.36 -3.90
C PHE A 108 -0.92 1.97 -4.75
N THR A 109 -2.14 2.29 -4.32
CA THR A 109 -3.31 2.16 -5.18
C THR A 109 -3.21 3.08 -6.40
N MET A 110 -2.87 4.35 -6.21
CA MET A 110 -2.68 5.29 -7.33
C MET A 110 -1.55 4.82 -8.27
N ALA A 111 -0.40 4.42 -7.72
CA ALA A 111 0.72 3.91 -8.52
C ALA A 111 0.39 2.60 -9.25
N GLY A 112 -0.46 1.74 -8.67
CA GLY A 112 -0.96 0.54 -9.32
C GLY A 112 -1.88 0.84 -10.50
N CYS A 113 -2.80 1.80 -10.31
CA CYS A 113 -3.66 2.27 -11.39
C CYS A 113 -2.85 2.94 -12.51
N ASP A 114 -1.85 3.75 -12.17
CA ASP A 114 -0.98 4.43 -13.14
C ASP A 114 -0.26 3.43 -14.06
N VAL A 115 0.39 2.41 -13.48
CA VAL A 115 1.09 1.39 -14.27
C VAL A 115 0.12 0.63 -15.18
N ALA A 116 -1.01 0.16 -14.66
CA ALA A 116 -1.97 -0.59 -15.47
C ALA A 116 -2.61 0.28 -16.58
N TRP A 117 -2.86 1.56 -16.31
CA TRP A 117 -3.36 2.48 -17.31
C TRP A 117 -2.36 2.69 -18.45
N GLN A 118 -1.09 2.88 -18.12
CA GLN A 118 -0.02 3.05 -19.11
C GLN A 118 0.24 1.77 -19.93
N MET A 119 -0.17 0.60 -19.42
CA MET A 119 -0.21 -0.66 -20.16
C MET A 119 -1.39 -0.78 -21.14
N ASN A 120 -2.26 0.24 -21.21
CA ASN A 120 -3.51 0.27 -21.98
C ASN A 120 -4.52 -0.83 -21.58
N ASP A 121 -4.53 -1.22 -20.31
CA ASP A 121 -5.51 -2.16 -19.79
C ASP A 121 -6.90 -1.52 -19.62
N ALA A 122 -7.94 -2.35 -19.59
CA ALA A 122 -9.30 -1.90 -19.38
C ALA A 122 -9.50 -1.32 -17.95
N LEU A 123 -10.41 -0.35 -17.82
CA LEU A 123 -10.70 0.33 -16.54
C LEU A 123 -10.89 -0.60 -15.33
N PRO A 124 -11.59 -1.76 -15.43
CA PRO A 124 -11.70 -2.68 -14.30
C PRO A 124 -10.33 -3.26 -13.86
N ILE A 125 -9.45 -3.56 -14.81
CA ILE A 125 -8.11 -4.10 -14.54
C ILE A 125 -7.25 -3.01 -13.87
N VAL A 126 -7.36 -1.76 -14.31
CA VAL A 126 -6.68 -0.60 -13.71
C VAL A 126 -7.02 -0.46 -12.24
N ILE A 127 -8.30 -0.54 -11.89
CA ILE A 127 -8.76 -0.44 -10.49
C ILE A 127 -8.26 -1.64 -9.68
N VAL A 128 -8.39 -2.85 -10.20
CA VAL A 128 -7.94 -4.08 -9.53
C VAL A 128 -6.41 -4.09 -9.33
N ALA A 129 -5.64 -3.64 -10.32
CA ALA A 129 -4.19 -3.50 -10.22
C ALA A 129 -3.79 -2.51 -9.11
N GLY A 130 -4.50 -1.37 -9.02
CA GLY A 130 -4.38 -0.45 -7.89
C GLY A 130 -4.67 -1.12 -6.54
N MET A 131 -5.79 -1.85 -6.45
CA MET A 131 -6.16 -2.54 -5.21
C MET A 131 -5.14 -3.58 -4.78
N ILE A 132 -4.65 -4.40 -5.72
CA ILE A 132 -3.61 -5.40 -5.46
C ILE A 132 -2.34 -4.71 -4.96
N THR A 133 -1.90 -3.66 -5.64
CA THR A 133 -0.67 -2.93 -5.27
C THR A 133 -0.77 -2.34 -3.87
N GLY A 134 -1.90 -1.71 -3.53
CA GLY A 134 -2.11 -1.08 -2.23
C GLY A 134 -2.36 -2.06 -1.08
N CYS A 135 -3.06 -3.17 -1.32
CA CYS A 135 -3.47 -4.09 -0.27
C CYS A 135 -2.47 -5.23 -0.05
N ALA A 136 -1.87 -5.78 -1.10
CA ALA A 136 -1.14 -7.04 -1.01
C ALA A 136 0.12 -6.93 -0.14
N GLY A 137 0.79 -5.77 -0.12
CA GLY A 137 1.94 -5.54 0.78
C GLY A 137 1.58 -5.69 2.25
N GLY A 138 0.48 -5.06 2.70
CA GLY A 138 -0.03 -5.19 4.06
C GLY A 138 -0.52 -6.62 4.38
N VAL A 139 -1.12 -7.29 3.40
CA VAL A 139 -1.53 -8.70 3.55
C VAL A 139 -0.32 -9.61 3.75
N LEU A 140 0.74 -9.46 2.94
CA LEU A 140 1.98 -10.23 3.09
C LEU A 140 2.61 -10.01 4.47
N ARG A 141 2.67 -8.75 4.93
CA ARG A 141 3.14 -8.40 6.28
C ARG A 141 2.38 -9.17 7.34
N ASP A 142 1.05 -9.10 7.30
CA ASP A 142 0.20 -9.64 8.34
C ASP A 142 0.27 -11.18 8.35
N ILE A 143 0.27 -11.83 7.18
CA ILE A 143 0.45 -13.29 7.06
C ILE A 143 1.80 -13.74 7.63
N LEU A 144 2.90 -13.06 7.28
CA LEU A 144 4.23 -13.39 7.78
C LEU A 144 4.39 -13.11 9.29
N CYS A 145 3.60 -12.19 9.84
CA CYS A 145 3.48 -11.95 11.27
C CYS A 145 2.47 -12.87 11.98
N ASN A 146 1.86 -13.81 11.26
CA ASN A 146 0.82 -14.71 11.76
C ASN A 146 -0.40 -13.97 12.36
N ASP A 147 -0.80 -12.87 11.71
CA ASP A 147 -1.98 -12.07 12.05
C ASP A 147 -3.01 -12.13 10.92
N VAL A 148 -4.29 -12.03 11.27
CA VAL A 148 -5.36 -11.87 10.25
C VAL A 148 -5.13 -10.53 9.54
N PRO A 149 -5.05 -10.50 8.19
CA PRO A 149 -4.78 -9.27 7.45
C PRO A 149 -5.76 -8.12 7.74
N LEU A 150 -5.24 -6.90 7.81
CA LEU A 150 -6.05 -5.68 7.92
C LEU A 150 -7.14 -5.61 6.85
N LEU A 151 -6.85 -6.12 5.65
CA LEU A 151 -7.79 -6.20 4.53
C LEU A 151 -9.12 -6.87 4.93
N PHE A 152 -9.08 -7.92 5.75
CA PHE A 152 -10.26 -8.71 6.12
C PHE A 152 -10.92 -8.28 7.43
N ARG A 153 -10.20 -7.52 8.27
CA ARG A 153 -10.65 -7.16 9.62
C ARG A 153 -10.92 -5.67 9.83
N SER A 154 -10.36 -4.80 9.00
CA SER A 154 -10.35 -3.34 9.22
C SER A 154 -11.48 -2.63 8.48
N GLU A 155 -11.94 -1.54 9.09
CA GLU A 155 -12.93 -0.59 8.60
C GLU A 155 -12.65 -0.14 7.16
N LEU A 156 -13.46 -0.55 6.17
CA LEU A 156 -13.39 -0.11 4.77
C LEU A 156 -11.98 -0.14 4.10
N TYR A 157 -11.09 -1.07 4.45
CA TYR A 157 -9.73 -1.11 3.87
C TYR A 157 -9.73 -1.29 2.34
N ALA A 158 -10.32 -2.41 1.87
CA ALA A 158 -10.45 -2.70 0.44
C ALA A 158 -11.31 -1.63 -0.27
N SER A 159 -12.38 -1.18 0.38
CA SER A 159 -13.32 -0.21 -0.18
C SER A 159 -12.67 1.16 -0.41
N VAL A 160 -11.84 1.64 0.53
CA VAL A 160 -11.07 2.87 0.37
C VAL A 160 -10.13 2.77 -0.83
N SER A 161 -9.45 1.62 -0.98
CA SER A 161 -8.58 1.38 -2.13
C SER A 161 -9.37 1.39 -3.44
N ALA A 162 -10.50 0.68 -3.52
CA ALA A 162 -11.36 0.68 -4.70
C ALA A 162 -11.85 2.09 -5.07
N VAL A 163 -12.33 2.85 -4.09
CA VAL A 163 -12.81 4.24 -4.28
C VAL A 163 -11.66 5.15 -4.74
N THR A 164 -10.49 5.05 -4.10
CA THR A 164 -9.29 5.81 -4.49
C THR A 164 -8.88 5.50 -5.93
N GLY A 165 -8.85 4.22 -6.31
CA GLY A 165 -8.54 3.80 -7.67
C GLY A 165 -9.54 4.33 -8.70
N LEU A 166 -10.83 4.33 -8.36
CA LEU A 166 -11.87 4.90 -9.22
C LEU A 166 -11.69 6.43 -9.39
N PHE A 167 -11.45 7.16 -8.30
CA PHE A 167 -11.16 8.60 -8.34
C PHE A 167 -9.89 8.92 -9.12
N TYR A 168 -8.86 8.10 -9.00
CA TYR A 168 -7.63 8.29 -9.77
C TYR A 168 -7.88 8.04 -11.26
N ALA A 169 -8.65 7.01 -11.60
CA ALA A 169 -8.89 6.64 -12.99
C ALA A 169 -9.74 7.65 -13.78
N THR A 170 -10.52 8.50 -13.12
CA THR A 170 -11.26 9.58 -13.81
C THR A 170 -10.34 10.65 -14.41
N ALA A 171 -9.11 10.81 -13.87
CA ALA A 171 -8.10 11.71 -14.42
C ALA A 171 -7.79 11.40 -15.88
N PHE A 172 -7.66 10.10 -16.16
CA PHE A 172 -7.22 9.60 -17.45
C PHE A 172 -8.23 9.87 -18.58
N GLY A 173 -9.52 9.87 -18.25
CA GLY A 173 -10.59 10.18 -19.22
C GLY A 173 -10.78 11.68 -19.47
N LEU A 174 -10.43 12.54 -18.49
CA LEU A 174 -10.74 13.97 -18.50
C LEU A 174 -9.56 14.87 -18.93
N LYS A 175 -8.37 14.30 -19.19
CA LYS A 175 -7.14 15.05 -19.56
C LYS A 175 -6.87 16.23 -18.61
N LEU A 176 -7.02 15.99 -17.32
CA LEU A 176 -6.78 16.99 -16.27
C LEU A 176 -5.27 17.23 -16.10
N ASN A 177 -4.90 18.25 -15.33
CA ASN A 177 -3.52 18.43 -14.90
C ASN A 177 -3.15 17.28 -13.94
N ASP A 178 -2.26 16.41 -14.40
CA ASP A 178 -1.96 15.13 -13.75
C ASP A 178 -1.38 15.31 -12.33
N GLU A 179 -0.50 16.31 -12.11
CA GLU A 179 0.06 16.61 -10.78
C GLU A 179 -0.99 17.08 -9.77
N THR A 180 -1.87 17.99 -10.21
CA THR A 180 -2.90 18.57 -9.32
C THR A 180 -3.93 17.52 -8.95
N TRP A 181 -4.32 16.69 -9.92
CA TRP A 181 -5.28 15.61 -9.69
C TRP A 181 -4.70 14.50 -8.82
N THR A 182 -3.42 14.17 -8.99
CA THR A 182 -2.69 13.25 -8.12
C THR A 182 -2.71 13.73 -6.68
N ALA A 183 -2.35 14.99 -6.42
CA ALA A 183 -2.36 15.56 -5.08
C ALA A 183 -3.79 15.56 -4.47
N LEU A 184 -4.80 15.94 -5.25
CA LEU A 184 -6.19 15.94 -4.82
C LEU A 184 -6.67 14.52 -4.47
N THR A 185 -6.40 13.54 -5.32
CA THR A 185 -6.78 12.14 -5.11
C THR A 185 -6.12 11.56 -3.87
N PHE A 186 -4.84 11.88 -3.64
CA PHE A 186 -4.12 11.49 -2.43
C PHE A 186 -4.79 12.07 -1.18
N VAL A 187 -5.09 13.37 -1.16
CA VAL A 187 -5.75 14.03 -0.02
C VAL A 187 -7.13 13.44 0.23
N LEU A 188 -7.93 13.22 -0.81
CA LEU A 188 -9.28 12.64 -0.69
C LEU A 188 -9.22 11.19 -0.20
N GLY A 189 -8.38 10.35 -0.80
CA GLY A 189 -8.22 8.95 -0.42
C GLY A 189 -7.71 8.79 1.02
N LEU A 190 -6.70 9.58 1.40
CA LEU A 190 -6.17 9.58 2.76
C LEU A 190 -7.21 10.08 3.77
N SER A 191 -7.91 11.18 3.46
CA SER A 191 -8.98 11.70 4.32
C SER A 191 -10.08 10.65 4.51
N PHE A 192 -10.53 10.00 3.43
CA PHE A 192 -11.54 8.95 3.52
C PHE A 192 -11.07 7.78 4.39
N ARG A 193 -9.80 7.37 4.26
CA ARG A 193 -9.21 6.33 5.11
C ARG A 193 -9.18 6.73 6.59
N LEU A 194 -8.74 7.94 6.89
CA LEU A 194 -8.63 8.45 8.25
C LEU A 194 -10.00 8.64 8.90
N LEU A 195 -10.99 9.11 8.14
CA LEU A 195 -12.39 9.20 8.59
C LEU A 195 -12.97 7.82 8.89
N ALA A 196 -12.73 6.83 8.04
CA ALA A 196 -13.18 5.46 8.28
C ALA A 196 -12.58 4.89 9.59
N ILE A 197 -11.30 5.16 9.86
CA ILE A 197 -10.63 4.78 11.11
C ILE A 197 -11.21 5.54 12.32
N ARG A 198 -11.44 6.85 12.17
CA ARG A 198 -11.91 7.72 13.27
C ARG A 198 -13.35 7.43 13.69
N TYR A 199 -14.20 7.10 12.72
CA TYR A 199 -15.62 6.81 12.91
C TYR A 199 -15.94 5.31 12.98
N LYS A 200 -14.93 4.45 12.83
CA LYS A 200 -15.07 2.99 12.84
C LYS A 200 -16.09 2.47 11.83
N TRP A 201 -15.99 2.92 10.59
CA TRP A 201 -16.89 2.49 9.52
C TRP A 201 -16.59 1.04 9.13
N GLU A 202 -17.40 0.10 9.60
CA GLU A 202 -17.28 -1.33 9.26
C GLU A 202 -18.20 -1.72 8.11
N MET A 203 -17.75 -2.65 7.26
CA MET A 203 -18.63 -3.37 6.33
C MET A 203 -19.44 -4.42 7.09
N PRO A 204 -20.68 -4.75 6.67
CA PRO A 204 -21.43 -5.85 7.25
C PRO A 204 -20.65 -7.16 7.14
N LYS A 205 -20.51 -7.86 8.27
CA LYS A 205 -19.79 -9.13 8.35
C LYS A 205 -20.72 -10.27 7.94
N PHE A 206 -20.24 -11.16 7.08
CA PHE A 206 -20.95 -12.39 6.77
C PHE A 206 -20.75 -13.38 7.91
N VAL A 207 -21.71 -13.43 8.84
CA VAL A 207 -21.72 -14.37 9.96
C VAL A 207 -22.74 -15.45 9.66
N PHE A 208 -22.28 -16.68 9.49
CA PHE A 208 -23.14 -17.85 9.41
C PHE A 208 -23.14 -18.52 10.79
N ASN A 209 -24.21 -18.31 11.58
CA ASN A 209 -24.39 -19.04 12.83
C ASN A 209 -24.91 -20.44 12.47
N GLU A 210 -24.14 -21.49 12.78
CA GLU A 210 -24.63 -22.87 12.83
C GLU A 210 -25.48 -23.09 14.10
N ASP A 211 -26.49 -22.24 14.34
CA ASP A 211 -27.55 -22.57 15.31
C ASP A 211 -28.67 -23.26 14.54
N GLY A 212 -28.47 -24.55 14.29
CA GLY A 212 -29.39 -25.35 13.49
C GLY A 212 -29.04 -26.82 13.30
N ARG A 213 -28.39 -27.48 14.28
CA ARG A 213 -28.54 -28.91 14.62
C ARG A 213 -27.66 -29.35 15.78
#